data_AF-A0A0Q7KGN0-F1
#
_entry.id   AF-A0A0Q7KGN0-F1
#
_cell.length_a   1.000
_cell.length_b   1.000
_cell.length_c   1.000
_cell.angle_alpha   90.00
_cell.angle_beta   90.00
_cell.angle_gamma   90.00
#
_symmetry.space_group_name_H-M   'P 1'
#
loop_
_entity.id
_entity.type
_entity.pdbx_description
1 polymer ?
#
loop_
_entity_poly.entity_id
_entity_poly.type
_entity_poly.pdbx_seq_one_letter_code
_entity_poly.pdbx_strand_id
1 'polypeptide(L)'
;MDGMATTTSPAPASAKQRAARVLPRPVVELLDTAVFRVRRARIRAIQRFFGLFGFNIVKKDDYYSTLPVLAEIEQTRERWDRPSELVGIDLDVPAMTQTLRGLADRWEKEFTAVTGDYLTNTRQGFGPGYPQLDARTLYFMLREHKPARYLEIGSGLSTYYASIAARQNAADGSPLQITCVEPYPFDALRTLDNFELVEGFVQDVPLSTFEALEAGDVLFIDSSHALKIDSDVAFLFLEVLPRLAPGVVVHIHDVHFPFNGPFPADTWLFGERWPVYWNEAMVVQIFLAHSSAYRVLLSTPMIRHTDESVLTGLFDDYVPLARDVNPPSSLWLERI
;
A
#
# COMPACT_ATOMS: atom_id res chain seq x y z
N MET A 1 -14.56 -27.41 38.77
CA MET A 1 -13.10 -27.35 38.96
C MET A 1 -12.72 -25.89 39.03
N ASP A 2 -12.46 -25.50 40.28
CA ASP A 2 -11.92 -24.27 40.84
C ASP A 2 -11.38 -23.19 39.90
N GLY A 3 -12.01 -22.03 39.97
CA GLY A 3 -11.46 -20.76 39.50
C GLY A 3 -10.30 -20.35 40.40
N MET A 4 -9.09 -20.39 39.86
CA MET A 4 -7.90 -19.88 40.50
C MET A 4 -7.90 -18.36 40.39
N ALA A 5 -8.38 -17.69 41.43
CA ALA A 5 -8.26 -16.25 41.59
C ALA A 5 -6.77 -15.89 41.72
N THR A 6 -6.18 -15.34 40.66
CA THR A 6 -4.85 -14.74 40.69
C THR A 6 -4.90 -13.49 41.54
N THR A 7 -4.46 -13.62 42.80
CA THR A 7 -4.19 -12.48 43.69
C THR A 7 -3.07 -11.65 43.08
N THR A 8 -3.43 -10.56 42.39
CA THR A 8 -2.49 -9.55 41.93
C THR A 8 -1.99 -8.77 43.14
N SER A 9 -0.74 -9.03 43.55
CA SER A 9 -0.05 -8.17 44.52
C SER A 9 -0.08 -6.72 44.03
N PRO A 10 -0.36 -5.72 44.89
CA PRO A 10 -0.38 -4.33 44.48
C PRO A 10 1.00 -3.94 43.93
N ALA A 11 1.01 -3.27 42.77
CA ALA A 11 2.25 -2.81 42.15
C ALA A 11 3.06 -1.97 43.15
N PRO A 12 4.39 -2.15 43.23
CA PRO A 12 5.22 -1.43 44.18
C PRO A 12 5.07 0.08 43.97
N ALA A 13 4.94 0.82 45.08
CA ALA A 13 4.75 2.27 45.04
C ALA A 13 5.85 2.96 44.21
N SER A 14 5.45 3.88 43.32
CA SER A 14 6.37 4.61 42.46
C SER A 14 7.35 5.44 43.29
N ALA A 15 8.51 5.80 42.71
CA ALA A 15 9.48 6.65 43.39
C ALA A 15 8.87 7.98 43.85
N LYS A 16 7.95 8.56 43.05
CA LYS A 16 7.17 9.75 43.40
C LYS A 16 6.25 9.52 44.60
N GLN A 17 5.53 8.39 44.62
CA GLN A 17 4.66 8.03 45.75
C GLN A 17 5.44 7.79 47.04
N ARG A 18 6.65 7.23 46.96
CA ARG A 18 7.56 7.08 48.11
C ARG A 18 8.09 8.42 48.60
N ALA A 19 8.52 9.30 47.68
CA ALA A 19 8.98 10.65 48.00
C ALA A 19 7.88 11.51 48.66
N ALA A 20 6.64 11.41 48.18
CA ALA A 20 5.49 12.14 48.72
C ALA A 20 5.11 11.76 50.16
N ARG A 21 5.60 10.64 50.69
CA ARG A 21 5.38 10.23 52.10
C ARG A 21 6.32 10.92 53.08
N VAL A 22 7.44 11.48 52.59
CA VAL A 22 8.53 11.98 53.44
C VAL A 22 8.90 13.43 53.13
N LEU A 23 8.62 13.91 51.90
CA LEU A 23 9.01 15.25 51.45
C LEU A 23 7.79 16.18 51.30
N PRO A 24 7.97 17.50 51.54
CA PRO A 24 6.95 18.50 51.24
C PRO A 24 6.55 18.47 49.75
N ARG A 25 5.26 18.69 49.47
CA ARG A 25 4.69 18.66 48.11
C ARG A 25 5.46 19.50 47.07
N PRO A 26 5.91 20.74 47.35
CA PRO A 26 6.68 21.52 46.37
C PRO A 26 8.01 20.87 45.98
N VAL A 27 8.66 20.18 46.92
CA VAL A 27 9.92 19.46 46.69
C VAL A 27 9.67 18.23 45.81
N VAL A 28 8.57 17.50 46.05
CA VAL A 28 8.18 16.35 45.23
C VAL A 28 7.86 16.79 43.79
N GLU A 29 7.15 17.90 43.60
CA GLU A 29 6.83 18.45 42.28
C GLU A 29 8.08 18.95 41.53
N LEU A 30 9.03 19.57 42.23
CA LEU A 30 10.32 19.97 41.66
C LEU A 30 11.14 18.74 41.21
N LEU A 31 11.24 17.72 42.06
CA LEU A 31 11.95 16.48 41.75
C LEU A 31 11.30 15.73 40.57
N ASP A 32 9.97 15.64 40.55
CA ASP A 32 9.23 15.02 39.45
C ASP A 32 9.48 15.75 38.13
N THR A 33 9.47 17.09 38.16
CA THR A 33 9.81 17.93 37.00
C THR A 33 11.26 17.70 36.55
N ALA A 34 12.22 17.61 37.47
CA ALA A 34 13.63 17.35 37.16
C ALA A 34 13.81 15.96 36.55
N VAL A 35 13.22 14.93 37.15
CA VAL A 35 13.24 13.54 36.63
C VAL A 35 12.62 13.48 35.24
N PHE A 36 11.49 14.15 35.02
CA PHE A 36 10.86 14.23 33.70
C PHE A 36 11.78 14.90 32.67
N ARG A 37 12.43 16.01 33.01
CA ARG A 37 13.39 16.70 32.13
C ARG A 37 14.58 15.81 31.78
N VAL A 38 15.17 15.13 32.76
CA VAL A 38 16.28 14.20 32.55
C VAL A 38 15.85 13.04 31.64
N ARG A 39 14.68 12.44 31.90
CA ARG A 39 14.13 11.36 31.06
C ARG A 39 13.93 11.82 29.62
N ARG A 40 13.33 13.00 29.42
CA ARG A 40 13.12 13.61 28.09
C ARG A 40 14.43 13.89 27.37
N ALA A 41 15.41 14.47 28.08
CA ALA A 41 16.73 14.76 27.53
C ALA A 41 17.44 13.47 27.09
N ARG A 42 17.39 12.42 27.91
CA ARG A 42 17.95 11.10 27.57
C ARG A 42 17.30 10.50 26.31
N ILE A 43 15.97 10.52 26.22
CA ILE A 43 15.25 10.00 25.04
C ILE A 43 15.68 10.75 23.78
N ARG A 44 15.69 12.08 23.83
CA ARG A 44 16.10 12.92 22.69
C ARG A 44 17.57 12.73 22.33
N ALA A 45 18.46 12.56 23.31
CA ALA A 45 19.87 12.31 23.06
C ALA A 45 20.07 10.98 22.33
N ILE A 46 19.38 9.92 22.75
CA ILE A 46 19.40 8.61 22.09
C ILE A 46 18.88 8.74 20.65
N GLN A 47 17.69 9.33 20.45
CA GLN A 47 17.12 9.51 19.11
C GLN A 47 18.03 10.35 18.20
N ARG A 48 18.60 11.44 18.70
CA ARG A 48 19.54 12.27 17.94
C ARG A 48 20.81 11.51 17.59
N PHE A 49 21.40 10.79 18.55
CA PHE A 49 22.62 10.03 18.33
C PHE A 49 22.44 9.01 17.21
N PHE A 50 21.38 8.19 17.27
CA PHE A 50 21.10 7.21 16.22
C PHE A 50 20.63 7.87 14.91
N GLY A 51 19.93 9.01 14.98
CA GLY A 51 19.54 9.80 13.82
C GLY A 51 20.74 10.34 13.03
N LEU A 52 21.88 10.64 13.68
CA LEU A 52 23.13 11.00 12.98
C LEU A 52 23.66 9.88 12.07
N PHE A 53 23.28 8.63 12.35
CA PHE A 53 23.65 7.46 11.55
C PHE A 53 22.51 7.00 10.62
N GLY A 54 21.48 7.81 10.43
CA GLY A 54 20.35 7.49 9.55
C GLY A 54 19.29 6.56 10.16
N PHE A 55 19.35 6.28 11.47
CA PHE A 55 18.38 5.40 12.12
C PHE A 55 17.28 6.18 12.84
N ASN A 56 16.02 5.78 12.58
CA ASN A 56 14.89 6.13 13.42
C ASN A 56 14.60 4.97 14.38
N ILE A 57 14.85 5.18 15.68
CA ILE A 57 14.80 4.10 16.68
C ILE A 57 13.64 4.25 17.67
N VAL A 58 13.08 3.11 18.01
CA VAL A 58 12.09 2.90 19.07
C VAL A 58 12.65 1.87 20.05
N LYS A 59 12.11 1.81 21.26
CA LYS A 59 12.51 0.75 22.18
C LYS A 59 11.82 -0.54 21.78
N LYS A 60 12.55 -1.65 21.91
CA LYS A 60 12.03 -3.00 21.67
C LYS A 60 10.81 -3.33 22.55
N ASP A 61 10.83 -2.90 23.80
CA ASP A 61 9.78 -3.15 24.81
C ASP A 61 8.70 -2.05 24.86
N ASP A 62 8.66 -1.15 23.87
CA ASP A 62 7.63 -0.12 23.80
C ASP A 62 6.32 -0.70 23.27
N TYR A 63 5.39 -0.96 24.17
CA TYR A 63 4.05 -1.46 23.87
C TYR A 63 3.29 -0.60 22.84
N TYR A 64 3.60 0.69 22.74
CA TYR A 64 2.93 1.62 21.82
C TYR A 64 3.67 1.77 20.47
N SER A 65 4.79 1.07 20.28
CA SER A 65 5.51 1.07 19.00
C SER A 65 4.66 0.43 17.90
N THR A 66 4.49 1.14 16.78
CA THR A 66 3.89 0.59 15.57
C THR A 66 4.87 -0.26 14.76
N LEU A 67 6.17 -0.21 15.08
CA LEU A 67 7.18 -1.06 14.46
C LEU A 67 7.22 -2.41 15.18
N PRO A 68 6.91 -3.52 14.50
CA PRO A 68 7.01 -4.83 15.10
C PRO A 68 8.47 -5.22 15.31
N VAL A 69 8.70 -6.09 16.29
CA VAL A 69 10.00 -6.73 16.49
C VAL A 69 10.07 -7.97 15.61
N LEU A 70 11.00 -7.99 14.65
CA LEU A 70 11.10 -9.06 13.64
C LEU A 70 11.15 -10.46 14.25
N ALA A 71 11.98 -10.66 15.29
CA ALA A 71 12.09 -11.95 15.98
C ALA A 71 10.82 -12.38 16.74
N GLU A 72 9.92 -11.45 17.10
CA GLU A 72 8.66 -11.75 17.78
C GLU A 72 7.56 -12.10 16.77
N ILE A 73 7.51 -11.40 15.63
CA ILE A 73 6.58 -11.75 14.57
C ILE A 73 6.98 -13.05 13.87
N GLU A 74 8.27 -13.37 13.78
CA GLU A 74 8.76 -14.67 13.29
C GLU A 74 8.24 -15.83 14.16
N GLN A 75 8.24 -15.68 15.49
CA GLN A 75 7.70 -16.69 16.41
C GLN A 75 6.19 -16.90 16.27
N THR A 76 5.47 -15.91 15.74
CA THR A 76 4.01 -15.97 15.55
C THR A 76 3.61 -16.07 14.08
N ARG A 77 4.56 -16.42 13.19
CA ARG A 77 4.40 -16.42 11.74
C ARG A 77 3.18 -17.18 11.25
N GLU A 78 2.93 -18.38 11.78
CA GLU A 78 1.75 -19.19 11.43
C GLU A 78 0.41 -18.46 11.66
N ARG A 79 0.37 -17.45 12.54
CA ARG A 79 -0.83 -16.68 12.84
C ARG A 79 -1.17 -15.66 11.76
N TRP A 80 -0.15 -15.02 11.18
CA TRP A 80 -0.32 -13.83 10.35
C TRP A 80 0.16 -14.02 8.90
N ASP A 81 1.18 -14.85 8.64
CA ASP A 81 1.68 -15.16 7.30
C ASP A 81 0.85 -16.28 6.67
N ARG A 82 -0.45 -16.03 6.57
CA ARG A 82 -1.43 -16.96 6.00
C ARG A 82 -2.54 -16.17 5.31
N PRO A 83 -3.26 -16.78 4.37
CA PRO A 83 -4.47 -16.20 3.82
C PRO A 83 -5.45 -15.76 4.93
N SER A 84 -5.92 -14.52 4.84
CA SER A 84 -7.11 -14.05 5.53
C SER A 84 -8.34 -14.69 4.90
N GLU A 85 -9.36 -14.97 5.70
CA GLU A 85 -10.67 -15.36 5.16
C GLU A 85 -11.40 -14.16 4.52
N LEU A 86 -10.83 -12.95 4.64
CA LEU A 86 -11.40 -11.69 4.14
C LEU A 86 -12.85 -11.47 4.61
N VAL A 87 -13.13 -11.89 5.86
CA VAL A 87 -14.47 -11.83 6.47
C VAL A 87 -15.07 -10.43 6.34
N GLY A 88 -16.31 -10.37 5.85
CA GLY A 88 -17.05 -9.13 5.64
C GLY A 88 -16.92 -8.55 4.23
N ILE A 89 -16.04 -9.08 3.39
CA ILE A 89 -15.90 -8.67 1.98
C ILE A 89 -16.64 -9.68 1.10
N ASP A 90 -17.56 -9.18 0.27
CA ASP A 90 -18.20 -9.98 -0.76
C ASP A 90 -17.32 -10.00 -2.02
N LEU A 91 -16.65 -11.13 -2.25
CA LEU A 91 -15.74 -11.33 -3.38
C LEU A 91 -16.30 -12.38 -4.34
N ASP A 92 -16.60 -11.95 -5.56
CA ASP A 92 -16.98 -12.83 -6.66
C ASP A 92 -15.75 -13.16 -7.54
N VAL A 93 -14.92 -14.10 -7.07
CA VAL A 93 -13.72 -14.54 -7.81
C VAL A 93 -14.05 -15.11 -9.20
N PRO A 94 -15.12 -15.91 -9.39
CA PRO A 94 -15.57 -16.31 -10.72
C PRO A 94 -15.83 -15.13 -11.66
N ALA A 95 -16.54 -14.10 -11.21
CA ALA A 95 -16.76 -12.90 -12.01
C ALA A 95 -15.45 -12.15 -12.32
N MET A 96 -14.56 -11.99 -11.34
CA MET A 96 -13.23 -11.38 -11.56
C MET A 96 -12.42 -12.17 -12.61
N THR A 97 -12.48 -13.50 -12.56
CA THR A 97 -11.82 -14.37 -13.54
C THR A 97 -12.43 -14.19 -14.93
N GLN A 98 -13.76 -14.09 -15.05
CA GLN A 98 -14.42 -13.82 -16.32
C GLN A 98 -14.01 -12.45 -16.88
N THR A 99 -13.95 -11.42 -16.03
CA THR A 99 -13.45 -10.09 -16.39
C THR A 99 -12.03 -10.18 -16.95
N LEU A 100 -11.09 -10.82 -16.23
CA LEU A 100 -9.71 -10.95 -16.69
C LEU A 100 -9.60 -11.70 -18.02
N ARG A 101 -10.37 -12.78 -18.21
CA ARG A 101 -10.41 -13.52 -19.48
C ARG A 101 -10.90 -12.65 -20.62
N GLY A 102 -11.95 -11.86 -20.40
CA GLY A 102 -12.49 -10.95 -21.42
C GLY A 102 -11.50 -9.83 -21.77
N LEU A 103 -10.80 -9.28 -20.78
CA LEU A 103 -9.75 -8.30 -20.99
C LEU A 103 -8.57 -8.89 -21.80
N ALA A 104 -8.10 -10.07 -21.42
CA ALA A 104 -7.01 -10.75 -22.12
C ALA A 104 -7.38 -11.05 -23.59
N ASP A 105 -8.59 -11.54 -23.85
CA ASP A 105 -9.09 -11.83 -25.21
C ASP A 105 -9.09 -10.58 -26.11
N ARG A 106 -9.47 -9.42 -25.56
CA ARG A 106 -9.52 -8.16 -26.31
C ARG A 106 -8.15 -7.52 -26.49
N TRP A 107 -7.32 -7.52 -25.45
CA TRP A 107 -6.21 -6.57 -25.35
C TRP A 107 -4.82 -7.22 -25.34
N GLU A 108 -4.66 -8.52 -25.07
CA GLU A 108 -3.32 -9.13 -24.92
C GLU A 108 -2.48 -9.04 -26.20
N LYS A 109 -3.11 -9.26 -27.36
CA LYS A 109 -2.44 -9.16 -28.65
C LYS A 109 -1.97 -7.73 -28.94
N GLU A 110 -2.78 -6.73 -28.58
CA GLU A 110 -2.41 -5.32 -28.73
C GLU A 110 -1.28 -4.97 -27.76
N PHE A 111 -1.44 -5.31 -26.47
CA PHE A 111 -0.44 -5.11 -25.42
C PHE A 111 0.94 -5.61 -25.86
N THR A 112 1.04 -6.90 -26.22
CA THR A 112 2.30 -7.50 -26.66
C THR A 112 2.92 -6.76 -27.85
N ALA A 113 2.11 -6.31 -28.79
CA ALA A 113 2.59 -5.62 -29.99
C ALA A 113 3.10 -4.20 -29.70
N VAL A 114 2.49 -3.48 -28.75
CA VAL A 114 2.80 -2.06 -28.51
C VAL A 114 3.75 -1.82 -27.34
N THR A 115 3.85 -2.75 -26.39
CA THR A 115 4.72 -2.59 -25.21
C THR A 115 6.07 -3.27 -25.36
N GLY A 116 6.19 -4.27 -26.23
CA GLY A 116 7.43 -5.04 -26.40
C GLY A 116 7.83 -5.81 -25.14
N ASP A 117 9.14 -5.99 -24.96
CA ASP A 117 9.73 -6.82 -23.89
C ASP A 117 9.76 -6.12 -22.53
N TYR A 118 9.22 -6.79 -21.51
CA TYR A 118 9.14 -6.27 -20.14
C TYR A 118 10.52 -5.96 -19.52
N LEU A 119 11.51 -6.84 -19.71
CA LEU A 119 12.85 -6.61 -19.16
C LEU A 119 13.53 -5.39 -19.77
N THR A 120 13.27 -5.12 -21.05
CA THR A 120 13.73 -3.91 -21.72
C THR A 120 13.07 -2.67 -21.11
N ASN A 121 11.76 -2.72 -20.84
CA ASN A 121 11.02 -1.59 -20.25
C ASN A 121 11.49 -1.25 -18.83
N THR A 122 11.75 -2.26 -17.99
CA THR A 122 12.29 -2.04 -16.61
C THR A 122 13.65 -1.33 -16.60
N ARG A 123 14.40 -1.37 -17.71
CA ARG A 123 15.72 -0.75 -17.85
C ARG A 123 15.69 0.66 -18.42
N GLN A 124 14.51 1.20 -18.74
CA GLN A 124 14.37 2.54 -19.30
C GLN A 124 14.46 3.67 -18.25
N GLY A 125 14.62 3.33 -16.97
CA GLY A 125 14.85 4.31 -15.91
C GLY A 125 13.58 4.83 -15.22
N PHE A 126 12.43 4.18 -15.43
CA PHE A 126 11.16 4.52 -14.76
C PHE A 126 11.03 3.93 -13.35
N GLY A 127 12.09 3.31 -12.82
CA GLY A 127 12.08 2.68 -11.50
C GLY A 127 11.73 1.19 -11.52
N PRO A 128 12.07 0.47 -10.44
CA PRO A 128 11.77 -0.95 -10.28
C PRO A 128 10.38 -1.18 -9.68
N GLY A 129 10.00 -2.45 -9.50
CA GLY A 129 8.98 -2.84 -8.53
C GLY A 129 7.59 -3.16 -9.09
N TYR A 130 7.27 -2.70 -10.30
CA TYR A 130 5.93 -2.91 -10.88
C TYR A 130 5.84 -4.23 -11.69
N PRO A 131 5.10 -5.27 -11.23
CA PRO A 131 5.09 -6.58 -11.87
C PRO A 131 4.55 -6.58 -13.31
N GLN A 132 5.03 -7.51 -14.14
CA GLN A 132 4.63 -7.60 -15.55
C GLN A 132 3.12 -7.83 -15.72
N LEU A 133 2.51 -8.68 -14.89
CA LEU A 133 1.07 -8.92 -14.98
C LEU A 133 0.25 -7.69 -14.52
N ASP A 134 0.77 -6.89 -13.60
CA ASP A 134 0.11 -5.65 -13.16
C ASP A 134 0.25 -4.54 -14.22
N ALA A 135 1.38 -4.46 -14.93
CA ALA A 135 1.53 -3.65 -16.14
C ALA A 135 0.54 -4.02 -17.24
N ARG A 136 0.37 -5.31 -17.48
CA ARG A 136 -0.62 -5.84 -18.42
C ARG A 136 -2.05 -5.48 -18.00
N THR A 137 -2.38 -5.72 -16.73
CA THR A 137 -3.73 -5.47 -16.21
C THR A 137 -4.07 -3.98 -16.21
N LEU A 138 -3.13 -3.11 -15.82
CA LEU A 138 -3.28 -1.66 -15.94
C LEU A 138 -3.56 -1.23 -17.38
N TYR A 139 -2.76 -1.72 -18.33
CA TYR A 139 -2.99 -1.43 -19.74
C TYR A 139 -4.38 -1.87 -20.19
N PHE A 140 -4.81 -3.09 -19.85
CA PHE A 140 -6.13 -3.61 -20.20
C PHE A 140 -7.26 -2.74 -19.65
N MET A 141 -7.17 -2.37 -18.38
CA MET A 141 -8.20 -1.55 -17.73
C MET A 141 -8.30 -0.17 -18.38
N LEU A 142 -7.17 0.48 -18.68
CA LEU A 142 -7.17 1.78 -19.36
C LEU A 142 -7.70 1.71 -20.80
N ARG A 143 -7.47 0.60 -21.51
CA ARG A 143 -8.01 0.37 -22.87
C ARG A 143 -9.50 0.04 -22.87
N GLU A 144 -9.95 -0.72 -21.88
CA GLU A 144 -11.35 -1.11 -21.71
C GLU A 144 -12.22 0.09 -21.32
N HIS A 145 -11.80 0.82 -20.29
CA HIS A 145 -12.61 1.91 -19.71
C HIS A 145 -12.46 3.23 -20.47
N LYS A 146 -11.34 3.43 -21.17
CA LYS A 146 -10.99 4.69 -21.86
C LYS A 146 -11.27 5.93 -20.99
N PRO A 147 -10.68 6.03 -19.78
CA PRO A 147 -10.87 7.18 -18.92
C PRO A 147 -10.51 8.48 -19.63
N ALA A 148 -11.12 9.59 -19.23
CA ALA A 148 -10.67 10.91 -19.67
C ALA A 148 -9.48 11.38 -18.82
N ARG A 149 -9.45 10.99 -17.55
CA ARG A 149 -8.40 11.33 -16.58
C ARG A 149 -7.86 10.10 -15.86
N TYR A 150 -6.55 10.07 -15.71
CA TYR A 150 -5.82 9.11 -14.90
C TYR A 150 -4.91 9.89 -13.94
N LEU A 151 -5.27 9.85 -12.65
CA LEU A 151 -4.51 10.46 -11.57
C LEU A 151 -3.75 9.36 -10.83
N GLU A 152 -2.42 9.42 -10.83
CA GLU A 152 -1.55 8.40 -10.24
C GLU A 152 -0.76 8.97 -9.06
N ILE A 153 -0.84 8.28 -7.93
CA ILE A 153 -0.12 8.59 -6.69
C ILE A 153 1.01 7.58 -6.53
N GLY A 154 2.26 8.06 -6.61
CA GLY A 154 3.43 7.20 -6.79
C GLY A 154 3.59 6.83 -8.25
N SER A 155 4.66 7.29 -8.90
CA SER A 155 4.82 7.18 -10.36
C SER A 155 6.12 6.52 -10.77
N GLY A 156 6.08 5.79 -11.89
CA GLY A 156 7.22 5.03 -12.34
C GLY A 156 6.91 4.16 -13.56
N LEU A 157 7.23 2.87 -13.47
CA LEU A 157 7.05 1.93 -14.58
C LEU A 157 5.56 1.77 -14.94
N SER A 158 4.66 1.82 -13.96
CA SER A 158 3.20 1.90 -14.15
C SER A 158 2.82 3.05 -15.08
N THR A 159 3.32 4.26 -14.83
CA THR A 159 3.10 5.46 -15.64
C THR A 159 3.57 5.28 -17.08
N TYR A 160 4.70 4.61 -17.28
CA TYR A 160 5.18 4.28 -18.62
C TYR A 160 4.16 3.42 -19.38
N TYR A 161 3.63 2.36 -18.78
CA TYR A 161 2.59 1.53 -19.40
C TYR A 161 1.27 2.29 -19.60
N ALA A 162 0.87 3.14 -18.64
CA ALA A 162 -0.29 4.02 -18.78
C ALA A 162 -0.14 4.97 -19.97
N SER A 163 1.07 5.52 -20.22
CA SER A 163 1.36 6.37 -21.37
C SER A 163 1.17 5.64 -22.70
N ILE A 164 1.48 4.34 -22.77
CA ILE A 164 1.29 3.52 -23.97
C ILE A 164 -0.22 3.34 -24.22
N ALA A 165 -0.99 3.03 -23.17
CA ALA A 165 -2.45 2.93 -23.25
C ALA A 165 -3.08 4.27 -23.68
N ALA A 166 -2.61 5.39 -23.12
CA ALA A 166 -3.07 6.73 -23.47
C ALA A 166 -2.86 7.04 -24.96
N ARG A 167 -1.73 6.63 -25.54
CA ARG A 167 -1.48 6.79 -26.99
C ARG A 167 -2.45 5.99 -27.85
N GLN A 168 -2.74 4.74 -27.46
CA GLN A 168 -3.73 3.93 -28.20
C GLN A 168 -5.16 4.48 -28.02
N ASN A 169 -5.51 4.91 -26.82
CA ASN A 169 -6.78 5.57 -26.54
C ASN A 169 -6.95 6.85 -27.39
N ALA A 170 -5.92 7.68 -27.49
CA ALA A 170 -5.93 8.88 -28.34
C ALA A 170 -6.06 8.55 -29.83
N ALA A 171 -5.40 7.49 -30.32
CA ALA A 171 -5.54 7.02 -31.70
C ALA A 171 -6.97 6.56 -32.02
N ASP A 172 -7.69 6.03 -31.02
CA ASP A 172 -9.11 5.66 -31.12
C ASP A 172 -10.08 6.85 -30.93
N GLY A 173 -9.59 8.06 -30.71
CA GLY A 173 -10.41 9.25 -30.48
C GLY A 173 -10.90 9.43 -29.03
N SER A 174 -10.26 8.78 -28.06
CA SER A 174 -10.55 8.90 -26.63
C SER A 174 -9.30 9.33 -25.86
N PRO A 175 -8.81 10.57 -26.01
CA PRO A 175 -7.56 10.99 -25.36
C PRO A 175 -7.65 10.90 -23.83
N LEU A 176 -6.57 10.43 -23.21
CA LEU A 176 -6.43 10.29 -21.76
C LEU A 176 -5.42 11.33 -21.24
N GLN A 177 -5.84 12.16 -20.29
CA GLN A 177 -4.93 13.02 -19.53
C GLN A 177 -4.32 12.25 -18.35
N ILE A 178 -2.99 12.20 -18.29
CA ILE A 178 -2.25 11.60 -17.18
C ILE A 178 -1.72 12.72 -16.27
N THR A 179 -1.99 12.60 -14.98
CA THR A 179 -1.40 13.43 -13.93
C THR A 179 -0.79 12.53 -12.86
N CYS A 180 0.48 12.70 -12.56
CA CYS A 180 1.17 11.97 -11.49
C CYS A 180 1.54 12.90 -10.34
N VAL A 181 1.39 12.40 -9.12
CA VAL A 181 1.88 13.04 -7.89
C VAL A 181 2.99 12.18 -7.32
N GLU A 182 4.20 12.72 -7.27
CA GLU A 182 5.38 11.95 -6.89
C GLU A 182 6.41 12.84 -6.17
N PRO A 183 6.74 12.57 -4.90
CA PRO A 183 7.71 13.37 -4.16
C PRO A 183 9.15 13.21 -4.67
N TYR A 184 9.49 12.07 -5.28
CA TYR A 184 10.85 11.72 -5.70
C TYR A 184 10.89 11.11 -7.12
N PRO A 185 10.52 11.89 -8.16
CA PRO A 185 10.30 11.33 -9.49
C PRO A 185 11.59 10.87 -10.16
N PHE A 186 11.50 9.76 -10.89
CA PHE A 186 12.54 9.35 -11.82
C PHE A 186 12.59 10.30 -13.03
N ASP A 187 13.80 10.66 -13.48
CA ASP A 187 13.98 11.57 -14.61
C ASP A 187 13.33 11.07 -15.92
N ALA A 188 13.23 9.74 -16.08
CA ALA A 188 12.59 9.13 -17.25
C ALA A 188 11.11 9.57 -17.42
N LEU A 189 10.39 9.86 -16.33
CA LEU A 189 9.00 10.35 -16.38
C LEU A 189 8.87 11.64 -17.20
N ARG A 190 9.89 12.50 -17.15
CA ARG A 190 9.91 13.79 -17.88
C ARG A 190 10.06 13.62 -19.39
N THR A 191 10.30 12.39 -19.86
CA THR A 191 10.40 12.08 -21.29
C THR A 191 9.05 11.68 -21.90
N LEU A 192 8.00 11.51 -21.07
CA LEU A 192 6.67 11.16 -21.52
C LEU A 192 5.94 12.39 -22.09
N ASP A 193 5.24 12.19 -23.21
CA ASP A 193 4.36 13.19 -23.81
C ASP A 193 2.99 13.25 -23.11
N ASN A 194 2.30 14.41 -23.19
CA ASN A 194 0.94 14.61 -22.68
C ASN A 194 0.75 14.16 -21.22
N PHE A 195 1.73 14.54 -20.40
CA PHE A 195 1.90 14.11 -19.02
C PHE A 195 2.05 15.32 -18.10
N GLU A 196 1.37 15.31 -16.96
CA GLU A 196 1.53 16.31 -15.90
C GLU A 196 2.20 15.67 -14.68
N LEU A 197 3.25 16.29 -14.15
CA LEU A 197 3.94 15.87 -12.93
C LEU A 197 3.80 16.92 -11.84
N VAL A 198 3.23 16.51 -10.71
CA VAL A 198 3.18 17.26 -9.47
C VAL A 198 4.24 16.70 -8.53
N GLU A 199 5.37 17.40 -8.44
CA GLU A 199 6.48 17.00 -7.57
C GLU A 199 6.19 17.37 -6.12
N GLY A 200 5.73 16.41 -5.33
CA GLY A 200 5.36 16.65 -3.94
C GLY A 200 4.66 15.47 -3.27
N PHE A 201 4.40 15.62 -1.99
CA PHE A 201 3.63 14.66 -1.21
C PHE A 201 2.14 14.78 -1.54
N VAL A 202 1.44 13.65 -1.63
CA VAL A 202 0.01 13.63 -1.95
C VAL A 202 -0.84 14.37 -0.92
N GLN A 203 -0.38 14.40 0.34
CA GLN A 203 -1.01 15.12 1.44
C GLN A 203 -1.07 16.65 1.21
N ASP A 204 -0.16 17.19 0.39
CA ASP A 204 -0.09 18.62 0.06
C ASP A 204 -0.93 18.97 -1.18
N VAL A 205 -1.43 17.97 -1.91
CA VAL A 205 -2.25 18.18 -3.11
C VAL A 205 -3.66 18.62 -2.71
N PRO A 206 -4.22 19.68 -3.33
CA PRO A 206 -5.59 20.11 -3.05
C PRO A 206 -6.61 18.99 -3.24
N LEU A 207 -7.53 18.83 -2.28
CA LEU A 207 -8.61 17.82 -2.39
C LEU A 207 -9.46 17.98 -3.66
N SER A 208 -9.57 19.21 -4.19
CA SER A 208 -10.26 19.51 -5.45
C SER A 208 -9.68 18.76 -6.65
N THR A 209 -8.41 18.36 -6.61
CA THR A 209 -7.79 17.53 -7.65
C THR A 209 -8.46 16.16 -7.74
N PHE A 210 -8.81 15.57 -6.59
CA PHE A 210 -9.48 14.27 -6.52
C PHE A 210 -11.00 14.41 -6.75
N GLU A 211 -11.61 15.49 -6.25
CA GLU A 211 -13.03 15.80 -6.48
C GLU A 211 -13.35 16.09 -7.95
N ALA A 212 -12.33 16.40 -8.76
CA ALA A 212 -12.46 16.60 -10.21
C ALA A 212 -12.53 15.28 -11.02
N LEU A 213 -12.26 14.13 -10.41
CA LEU A 213 -12.43 12.83 -11.08
C LEU A 213 -13.92 12.52 -11.24
N GLU A 214 -14.32 12.19 -12.47
CA GLU A 214 -15.70 11.90 -12.84
C GLU A 214 -15.91 10.39 -13.07
N ALA A 215 -17.17 9.99 -13.29
CA ALA A 215 -17.48 8.60 -13.59
C ALA A 215 -16.68 8.09 -14.80
N GLY A 216 -16.00 6.95 -14.64
CA GLY A 216 -15.12 6.35 -15.63
C GLY A 216 -13.67 6.82 -15.58
N ASP A 217 -13.35 7.91 -14.86
CA ASP A 217 -11.96 8.31 -14.60
C ASP A 217 -11.29 7.37 -13.59
N VAL A 218 -9.96 7.35 -13.60
CA VAL A 218 -9.14 6.43 -12.79
C VAL A 218 -8.29 7.18 -11.78
N LEU A 219 -8.36 6.74 -10.53
CA LEU A 219 -7.38 7.03 -9.48
C LEU A 219 -6.49 5.79 -9.28
N PHE A 220 -5.19 5.92 -9.48
CA PHE A 220 -4.19 4.88 -9.23
C PHE A 220 -3.39 5.22 -7.97
N ILE A 221 -3.27 4.26 -7.05
CA ILE A 221 -2.63 4.40 -5.74
C ILE A 221 -1.51 3.35 -5.64
N ASP A 222 -0.27 3.81 -5.71
CA ASP A 222 0.96 3.04 -5.43
C ASP A 222 1.80 3.84 -4.42
N SER A 223 1.26 3.91 -3.21
CA SER A 223 1.74 4.81 -2.15
C SER A 223 2.92 4.22 -1.37
N SER A 224 3.22 4.74 -0.18
CA SER A 224 4.19 4.11 0.72
C SER A 224 3.71 2.78 1.32
N HIS A 225 2.42 2.44 1.17
CA HIS A 225 1.72 1.29 1.76
C HIS A 225 1.85 1.15 3.28
N ALA A 226 2.25 2.23 3.96
CA ALA A 226 2.53 2.28 5.38
C ALA A 226 1.61 3.28 6.09
N LEU A 227 0.59 2.78 6.77
CA LEU A 227 -0.24 3.53 7.70
C LEU A 227 0.56 3.96 8.92
N LYS A 228 0.72 5.28 9.09
CA LYS A 228 1.34 5.95 10.23
C LYS A 228 0.77 7.37 10.34
N ILE A 229 1.13 8.09 11.40
CA ILE A 229 0.76 9.51 11.52
C ILE A 229 1.28 10.25 10.29
N ASP A 230 0.41 11.03 9.65
CA ASP A 230 0.71 11.86 8.47
C ASP A 230 1.14 11.05 7.23
N SER A 231 0.72 9.78 7.11
CA SER A 231 1.00 8.99 5.92
C SER A 231 0.03 9.25 4.77
N ASP A 232 0.51 9.00 3.56
CA ASP A 232 -0.28 8.94 2.33
C ASP A 232 -1.45 7.96 2.46
N VAL A 233 -1.25 6.75 2.99
CA VAL A 233 -2.32 5.78 3.23
C VAL A 233 -3.42 6.38 4.12
N ALA A 234 -3.05 7.07 5.21
CA ALA A 234 -4.03 7.70 6.08
C ALA A 234 -4.81 8.80 5.34
N PHE A 235 -4.11 9.68 4.62
CA PHE A 235 -4.73 10.75 3.84
C PHE A 235 -5.64 10.22 2.73
N LEU A 236 -5.18 9.24 1.96
CA LEU A 236 -5.91 8.67 0.84
C LEU A 236 -7.20 8.00 1.31
N PHE A 237 -7.13 7.14 2.34
CA PHE A 237 -8.31 6.42 2.83
C PHE A 237 -9.29 7.28 3.63
N LEU A 238 -8.79 8.25 4.40
CA LEU A 238 -9.64 9.05 5.29
C LEU A 238 -10.16 10.32 4.61
N GLU A 239 -9.39 10.92 3.71
CA GLU A 239 -9.75 12.19 3.08
C GLU A 239 -10.07 12.07 1.59
N VAL A 240 -9.33 11.27 0.82
CA VAL A 240 -9.53 11.20 -0.64
C VAL A 240 -10.69 10.27 -1.03
N LEU A 241 -10.59 8.97 -0.71
CA LEU A 241 -11.56 7.97 -1.16
C LEU A 241 -13.01 8.36 -0.81
N PRO A 242 -13.35 8.83 0.41
CA PRO A 242 -14.73 9.19 0.74
C PRO A 242 -15.33 10.33 -0.13
N ARG A 243 -14.50 11.13 -0.80
CA ARG A 243 -14.91 12.29 -1.62
C ARG A 243 -15.03 11.98 -3.11
N LEU A 244 -14.56 10.82 -3.57
CA LEU A 244 -14.62 10.46 -5.00
C LEU A 244 -16.07 10.38 -5.49
N ALA A 245 -16.30 10.86 -6.71
CA ALA A 245 -17.59 10.76 -7.37
C ALA A 245 -17.96 9.30 -7.67
N PRO A 246 -19.25 8.92 -7.63
CA PRO A 246 -19.71 7.63 -8.12
C PRO A 246 -19.25 7.36 -9.55
N GLY A 247 -18.84 6.13 -9.82
CA GLY A 247 -18.29 5.66 -11.09
C GLY A 247 -16.78 5.87 -11.26
N VAL A 248 -16.09 6.55 -10.34
CA VAL A 248 -14.62 6.61 -10.36
C VAL A 248 -14.05 5.21 -10.11
N VAL A 249 -13.13 4.79 -10.97
CA VAL A 249 -12.40 3.52 -10.85
C VAL A 249 -11.13 3.77 -10.04
N VAL A 250 -10.85 2.91 -9.07
CA VAL A 250 -9.67 3.02 -8.20
C VAL A 250 -8.81 1.78 -8.34
N HIS A 251 -7.53 1.94 -8.68
CA HIS A 251 -6.53 0.88 -8.62
C HIS A 251 -5.66 1.11 -7.38
N ILE A 252 -5.66 0.16 -6.44
CA ILE A 252 -4.74 0.13 -5.32
C ILE A 252 -3.72 -0.98 -5.59
N HIS A 253 -2.45 -0.61 -5.68
CA HIS A 253 -1.33 -1.51 -5.94
C HIS A 253 -0.69 -2.01 -4.63
N ASP A 254 0.10 -3.09 -4.71
CA ASP A 254 0.70 -3.80 -3.56
C ASP A 254 -0.29 -4.30 -2.50
N VAL A 255 -1.50 -4.67 -2.95
CA VAL A 255 -2.51 -5.35 -2.13
C VAL A 255 -2.52 -6.85 -2.44
N HIS A 256 -1.68 -7.62 -1.74
CA HIS A 256 -1.52 -9.05 -1.97
C HIS A 256 -2.64 -9.94 -1.40
N PHE A 257 -3.91 -9.54 -1.53
CA PHE A 257 -5.02 -10.34 -1.04
C PHE A 257 -4.94 -11.81 -1.48
N PRO A 258 -5.24 -12.77 -0.59
CA PRO A 258 -5.80 -12.59 0.76
C PRO A 258 -4.77 -12.36 1.88
N PHE A 259 -3.51 -12.04 1.59
CA PHE A 259 -2.50 -11.78 2.61
C PHE A 259 -2.58 -10.34 3.11
N ASN A 260 -2.51 -10.16 4.43
CA ASN A 260 -2.68 -8.87 5.10
C ASN A 260 -1.37 -8.10 5.32
N GLY A 261 -0.24 -8.73 5.00
CA GLY A 261 1.08 -8.13 5.05
C GLY A 261 1.79 -8.23 3.70
N PRO A 262 3.04 -7.76 3.64
CA PRO A 262 3.88 -7.92 2.45
C PRO A 262 4.00 -9.39 2.07
N PHE A 263 3.90 -9.70 0.78
CA PHE A 263 3.89 -11.08 0.31
C PHE A 263 4.80 -11.25 -0.92
N PRO A 264 5.71 -12.24 -0.95
CA PRO A 264 6.00 -13.23 0.11
C PRO A 264 6.76 -12.62 1.30
N ALA A 265 6.40 -12.99 2.53
CA ALA A 265 7.03 -12.44 3.73
C ALA A 265 8.56 -12.68 3.78
N ASP A 266 9.05 -13.79 3.24
CA ASP A 266 10.49 -14.09 3.16
C ASP A 266 11.28 -13.07 2.31
N THR A 267 10.64 -12.44 1.33
CA THR A 267 11.28 -11.45 0.46
C THR A 267 11.21 -10.03 1.04
N TRP A 268 10.09 -9.69 1.68
CA TRP A 268 9.80 -8.32 2.10
C TRP A 268 10.11 -8.06 3.58
N LEU A 269 9.96 -9.05 4.47
CA LEU A 269 10.18 -8.91 5.91
C LEU A 269 11.48 -9.58 6.38
N PHE A 270 11.76 -10.79 5.90
CA PHE A 270 12.88 -11.62 6.37
C PHE A 270 14.03 -11.74 5.36
N GLY A 271 13.98 -10.98 4.27
CA GLY A 271 14.94 -11.05 3.18
C GLY A 271 16.27 -10.35 3.47
N GLU A 272 17.12 -10.24 2.45
CA GLU A 272 18.45 -9.64 2.56
C GLU A 272 18.44 -8.10 2.69
N ARG A 273 17.31 -7.46 2.36
CA ARG A 273 17.13 -6.01 2.48
C ARG A 273 16.55 -5.61 3.84
N TRP A 274 16.50 -4.30 4.09
CA TRP A 274 15.79 -3.77 5.24
C TRP A 274 14.31 -4.21 5.23
N PRO A 275 13.75 -4.67 6.37
CA PRO A 275 12.37 -5.12 6.44
C PRO A 275 11.37 -4.03 6.05
N VAL A 276 10.41 -4.41 5.22
CA VAL A 276 9.31 -3.57 4.75
C VAL A 276 8.05 -3.94 5.50
N TYR A 277 7.47 -3.01 6.24
CA TYR A 277 6.31 -3.25 7.10
C TYR A 277 5.01 -2.69 6.50
N TRP A 278 4.77 -2.96 5.22
CA TRP A 278 3.53 -2.56 4.57
C TRP A 278 2.34 -3.17 5.30
N ASN A 279 1.35 -2.32 5.58
CA ASN A 279 0.18 -2.66 6.36
C ASN A 279 -1.12 -2.16 5.69
N GLU A 280 -1.02 -1.59 4.49
CA GLU A 280 -2.15 -1.07 3.73
C GLU A 280 -3.19 -2.14 3.39
N ALA A 281 -2.79 -3.38 3.09
CA ALA A 281 -3.74 -4.47 2.83
C ALA A 281 -4.74 -4.69 3.99
N MET A 282 -4.31 -4.50 5.25
CA MET A 282 -5.24 -4.54 6.39
C MET A 282 -6.22 -3.36 6.38
N VAL A 283 -5.76 -2.17 6.00
CA VAL A 283 -6.61 -0.97 5.87
C VAL A 283 -7.64 -1.17 4.76
N VAL A 284 -7.21 -1.70 3.61
CA VAL A 284 -8.10 -2.07 2.50
C VAL A 284 -9.14 -3.08 2.96
N GLN A 285 -8.73 -4.13 3.71
CA GLN A 285 -9.67 -5.12 4.21
C GLN A 285 -10.72 -4.49 5.14
N ILE A 286 -10.28 -3.67 6.10
CA ILE A 286 -11.18 -2.97 7.04
C ILE A 286 -12.15 -2.06 6.28
N PHE A 287 -11.64 -1.32 5.30
CA PHE A 287 -12.42 -0.40 4.47
C PHE A 287 -13.51 -1.14 3.69
N LEU A 288 -13.14 -2.19 2.95
CA LEU A 288 -14.10 -2.96 2.14
C LEU A 288 -15.11 -3.73 2.98
N ALA A 289 -14.69 -4.32 4.12
CA ALA A 289 -15.57 -5.12 4.96
C ALA A 289 -16.74 -4.33 5.57
N HIS A 290 -16.63 -3.00 5.62
CA HIS A 290 -17.64 -2.11 6.19
C HIS A 290 -18.13 -1.02 5.22
N SER A 291 -17.76 -1.10 3.94
CA SER A 291 -18.14 -0.13 2.92
C SER A 291 -19.12 -0.75 1.94
N SER A 292 -20.29 -0.13 1.79
CA SER A 292 -21.19 -0.34 0.65
C SER A 292 -20.94 0.66 -0.48
N ALA A 293 -19.96 1.55 -0.30
CA ALA A 293 -19.64 2.64 -1.21
C ALA A 293 -18.69 2.20 -2.33
N TYR A 294 -18.10 1.02 -2.24
CA TYR A 294 -17.14 0.51 -3.20
C TYR A 294 -17.41 -0.95 -3.54
N ARG A 295 -17.16 -1.30 -4.79
CA ARG A 295 -17.27 -2.66 -5.31
C ARG A 295 -15.93 -3.10 -5.87
N VAL A 296 -15.53 -4.34 -5.62
CA VAL A 296 -14.34 -4.93 -6.25
C VAL A 296 -14.66 -5.28 -7.70
N LEU A 297 -13.82 -4.80 -8.63
CA LEU A 297 -13.90 -5.11 -10.06
C LEU A 297 -13.00 -6.29 -10.45
N LEU A 298 -11.76 -6.26 -9.95
CA LEU A 298 -10.73 -7.23 -10.31
C LEU A 298 -9.65 -7.28 -9.22
N SER A 299 -9.18 -8.48 -8.89
CA SER A 299 -8.02 -8.69 -8.03
C SER A 299 -7.19 -9.84 -8.59
N THR A 300 -6.06 -9.50 -9.22
CA THR A 300 -5.12 -10.51 -9.76
C THR A 300 -4.53 -11.41 -8.66
N PRO A 301 -4.25 -10.92 -7.43
CA PRO A 301 -3.85 -11.76 -6.31
C PRO A 301 -4.91 -12.79 -5.91
N MET A 302 -6.18 -12.40 -5.85
CA MET A 302 -7.28 -13.31 -5.49
C MET A 302 -7.53 -14.39 -6.54
N ILE A 303 -7.46 -14.02 -7.84
CA ILE A 303 -7.55 -15.00 -8.94
C ILE A 303 -6.42 -16.01 -8.82
N ARG A 304 -5.17 -15.54 -8.71
CA ARG A 304 -3.99 -16.39 -8.53
C ARG A 304 -4.11 -17.32 -7.32
N HIS A 305 -4.56 -16.78 -6.18
CA HIS A 305 -4.72 -17.55 -4.96
C HIS A 305 -5.78 -18.66 -5.10
N THR A 306 -6.87 -18.36 -5.80
CA THR A 306 -7.99 -19.30 -5.98
C THR A 306 -7.66 -20.38 -7.01
N ASP A 307 -7.11 -19.98 -8.15
CA ASP A 307 -6.69 -20.89 -9.22
C ASP A 307 -5.62 -20.23 -10.10
N GLU A 308 -4.34 -20.46 -9.76
CA GLU A 308 -3.21 -19.95 -10.54
C GLU A 308 -3.19 -20.47 -11.99
N SER A 309 -3.84 -21.60 -12.27
CA SER A 309 -3.87 -22.17 -13.62
C SER A 309 -4.57 -21.25 -14.62
N VAL A 310 -5.47 -20.37 -14.14
CA VAL A 310 -6.08 -19.30 -14.92
C VAL A 310 -5.01 -18.41 -15.54
N LEU A 311 -4.01 -17.98 -14.75
CA LEU A 311 -2.97 -17.07 -15.22
C LEU A 311 -1.98 -17.77 -16.14
N THR A 312 -1.54 -18.98 -15.79
CA THR A 312 -0.65 -19.77 -16.65
C THR A 312 -1.30 -20.16 -17.98
N GLY A 313 -2.63 -20.29 -18.01
CA GLY A 313 -3.38 -20.62 -19.22
C GLY A 313 -3.74 -19.40 -20.08
N LEU A 314 -3.68 -18.19 -19.52
CA LEU A 314 -3.96 -16.95 -20.24
C LEU A 314 -2.69 -16.30 -20.80
N PHE A 315 -1.55 -16.43 -20.12
CA PHE A 315 -0.33 -15.71 -20.45
C PHE A 315 0.87 -16.66 -20.46
N ASP A 316 1.45 -16.88 -21.64
CA ASP A 316 2.59 -17.78 -21.84
C ASP A 316 3.85 -17.34 -21.07
N ASP A 317 3.96 -16.03 -20.80
CA ASP A 317 5.08 -15.41 -20.08
C ASP A 317 4.83 -15.23 -18.58
N TYR A 318 3.70 -15.71 -18.05
CA TYR A 318 3.41 -15.63 -16.62
C TYR A 318 4.40 -16.49 -15.82
N VAL A 319 4.97 -15.89 -14.77
CA VAL A 319 5.85 -16.59 -13.83
C VAL A 319 5.00 -17.15 -12.68
N PRO A 320 4.94 -18.48 -12.49
CA PRO A 320 4.22 -19.07 -11.37
C PRO A 320 4.80 -18.64 -10.03
N LEU A 321 3.93 -18.46 -9.04
CA LEU A 321 4.24 -17.97 -7.69
C LEU A 321 5.42 -18.70 -7.05
N ALA A 322 5.53 -20.01 -7.21
CA ALA A 322 6.64 -20.79 -6.65
C ALA A 322 8.04 -20.30 -7.10
N ARG A 323 8.12 -19.49 -8.16
CA ARG A 323 9.35 -18.92 -8.71
C ARG A 323 9.31 -17.39 -8.79
N ASP A 324 8.22 -16.76 -8.35
CA ASP A 324 8.03 -15.32 -8.44
C ASP A 324 8.23 -14.65 -7.08
N VAL A 325 9.26 -13.82 -7.00
CA VAL A 325 9.59 -13.05 -5.80
C VAL A 325 8.81 -11.73 -5.71
N ASN A 326 8.17 -11.32 -6.81
CA ASN A 326 7.35 -10.12 -6.87
C ASN A 326 6.06 -10.40 -7.65
N PRO A 327 5.18 -11.26 -7.09
CA PRO A 327 3.96 -11.65 -7.77
C PRO A 327 2.98 -10.49 -7.92
N PRO A 328 1.99 -10.63 -8.82
CA PRO A 328 0.97 -9.60 -9.03
C PRO A 328 0.28 -9.19 -7.73
N SER A 329 -0.05 -7.90 -7.62
CA SER A 329 -0.58 -7.26 -6.42
C SER A 329 -1.71 -6.25 -6.70
N SER A 330 -2.27 -6.23 -7.92
CA SER A 330 -3.33 -5.29 -8.31
C SER A 330 -4.70 -5.58 -7.70
N LEU A 331 -5.33 -4.54 -7.12
CA LEU A 331 -6.73 -4.51 -6.74
C LEU A 331 -7.45 -3.33 -7.40
N TRP A 332 -8.52 -3.61 -8.16
CA TRP A 332 -9.37 -2.64 -8.82
C TRP A 332 -10.73 -2.55 -8.16
N LEU A 333 -11.16 -1.34 -7.87
CA LEU A 333 -12.43 -1.00 -7.25
C LEU A 333 -13.20 0.01 -8.12
N GLU A 334 -14.51 0.11 -7.89
CA GLU A 334 -15.34 1.20 -8.40
C GLU A 334 -16.11 1.84 -7.24
N ARG A 335 -16.17 3.16 -7.22
CA ARG A 335 -17.05 3.92 -6.32
C ARG A 335 -18.51 3.77 -6.79
N ILE A 336 -19.41 3.31 -5.92
CA ILE A 336 -20.84 3.09 -6.22
C ILE A 336 -21.73 4.28 -5.89
#